data_AF-A0A929Z5Y8-F1
#
_entry.id   AF-A0A929Z5Y8-F1
#
_cell.length_a   1.000
_cell.length_b   1.000
_cell.length_c   1.000
_cell.angle_alpha   90.00
_cell.angle_beta   90.00
_cell.angle_gamma   90.00
#
_symmetry.space_group_name_H-M   'P 1'
#
loop_
_entity.id
_entity.type
_entity.pdbx_description
1 polymer ?
#
loop_
_entity_poly.entity_id
_entity_poly.type
_entity_poly.pdbx_seq_one_letter_code
_entity_poly.pdbx_strand_id
1 'polypeptide(L)'
;VNSIMCFPGKGKDFPVKPGQTIVIANYAVDHAKTFEKYLEDNGENLKEYEGYDQFLDLTKADFEWSPSTDKNNNPNVPDLMPISSGRAMATVAEAVGLALVRLPWSPATFAQFAKRDAEADKKSKVKNPIHYINVTNTHLKDFLAVEIPFNKVVDCMTICPRKRFQMRPSKLDKGFLGVNEEDFSSYNNENILKVMGLSLQRKFDGKGFVDTDNTTTDFEVKPASLSRKAATPEKPAEKPAK
;
A
#
# COMPACT_ATOMS: atom_id res chain seq x y z
N VAL A 1 0.43 6.50 12.71
CA VAL A 1 1.16 5.22 12.97
C VAL A 1 2.04 4.96 11.76
N ASN A 2 3.33 4.72 11.96
CA ASN A 2 4.21 4.32 10.85
C ASN A 2 4.34 2.80 10.90
N SER A 3 3.69 2.13 9.95
CA SER A 3 3.80 0.68 9.75
C SER A 3 4.97 0.38 8.82
N ILE A 4 5.71 -0.69 9.11
CA ILE A 4 6.83 -1.13 8.28
C ILE A 4 6.75 -2.65 8.16
N MET A 5 6.44 -3.11 6.96
CA MET A 5 6.44 -4.53 6.60
C MET A 5 7.73 -4.85 5.85
N CYS A 6 8.33 -5.99 6.18
CA CYS A 6 9.61 -6.44 5.63
C CYS A 6 9.39 -7.72 4.83
N PHE A 7 10.01 -7.80 3.65
CA PHE A 7 10.12 -9.07 2.94
C PHE A 7 10.84 -10.10 3.83
N PRO A 8 10.35 -11.35 3.87
CA PRO A 8 11.04 -12.41 4.59
C PRO A 8 12.35 -12.80 3.89
N GLY A 9 13.12 -13.66 4.54
CA GLY A 9 14.35 -14.24 3.98
C GLY A 9 15.65 -13.65 4.51
N LYS A 10 16.76 -14.19 4.03
CA LYS A 10 18.16 -13.88 4.36
C LYS A 10 18.83 -12.97 3.32
N GLY A 11 18.05 -12.46 2.35
CA GLY A 11 18.47 -11.43 1.39
C GLY A 11 18.77 -11.92 -0.03
N LYS A 12 18.69 -13.23 -0.29
CA LYS A 12 18.85 -13.82 -1.64
C LYS A 12 17.69 -14.74 -2.04
N ASP A 13 16.72 -14.92 -1.16
CA ASP A 13 15.65 -15.91 -1.28
C ASP A 13 14.60 -15.49 -2.33
N PHE A 14 14.41 -14.18 -2.50
CA PHE A 14 13.42 -13.60 -3.41
C PHE A 14 14.06 -12.65 -4.42
N PRO A 15 14.85 -13.15 -5.39
CA PRO A 15 15.42 -12.32 -6.44
C PRO A 15 14.32 -11.81 -7.38
N VAL A 16 14.32 -10.51 -7.67
CA VAL A 16 13.44 -9.89 -8.66
C VAL A 16 14.18 -9.71 -9.97
N LYS A 17 13.72 -10.34 -11.04
CA LYS A 17 14.32 -10.23 -12.38
C LYS A 17 13.87 -8.94 -13.07
N PRO A 18 14.64 -8.39 -14.03
CA PRO A 18 14.16 -7.30 -14.88
C PRO A 18 12.82 -7.65 -15.53
N GLY A 19 11.84 -6.75 -15.41
CA GLY A 19 10.48 -6.94 -15.94
C GLY A 19 9.55 -7.81 -15.07
N GLN A 20 10.05 -8.41 -13.98
CA GLN A 20 9.20 -9.15 -13.04
C GLN A 20 8.37 -8.17 -12.20
N THR A 21 7.09 -8.47 -12.06
CA THR A 21 6.20 -7.80 -11.09
C THR A 21 6.10 -8.65 -9.84
N ILE A 22 6.13 -8.01 -8.68
CA ILE A 22 5.85 -8.62 -7.37
C ILE A 22 4.55 -8.03 -6.85
N VAL A 23 3.55 -8.88 -6.63
CA VAL A 23 2.24 -8.51 -6.09
C VAL A 23 2.23 -8.77 -4.60
N ILE A 24 1.87 -7.75 -3.82
CA ILE A 24 1.70 -7.85 -2.38
C ILE A 24 0.24 -7.52 -2.07
N ALA A 25 -0.48 -8.43 -1.41
CA ALA A 25 -1.87 -8.26 -1.03
C ALA A 25 -2.03 -8.00 0.47
N ASN A 26 -3.15 -7.37 0.88
CA ASN A 26 -3.56 -7.43 2.29
C ASN A 26 -3.97 -8.86 2.61
N TYR A 27 -5.01 -9.33 1.92
CA TYR A 27 -5.49 -10.71 1.95
C TYR A 27 -5.28 -11.33 0.58
N ALA A 28 -4.43 -12.35 0.48
CA ALA A 28 -4.16 -13.02 -0.78
C ALA A 28 -5.21 -14.10 -1.09
N VAL A 29 -6.47 -13.68 -1.22
CA VAL A 29 -7.63 -14.57 -1.40
C VAL A 29 -8.36 -14.33 -2.71
N ASP A 30 -9.26 -15.25 -3.04
CA ASP A 30 -10.28 -15.06 -4.05
C ASP A 30 -11.42 -14.24 -3.44
N HIS A 31 -11.41 -12.93 -3.64
CA HIS A 31 -12.36 -12.03 -2.97
C HIS A 31 -13.82 -12.30 -3.38
N ALA A 32 -14.07 -12.79 -4.59
CA ALA A 32 -15.41 -13.17 -5.02
C ALA A 32 -15.90 -14.39 -4.23
N LYS A 33 -15.10 -15.45 -4.11
CA LYS A 33 -15.46 -16.63 -3.31
C LYS A 33 -15.56 -16.32 -1.82
N THR A 34 -14.70 -15.43 -1.30
CA THR A 34 -14.82 -14.96 0.09
C THR A 34 -16.16 -14.25 0.32
N PHE A 35 -16.62 -13.45 -0.65
CA PHE A 35 -17.92 -12.80 -0.59
C PHE A 35 -19.08 -13.80 -0.69
N GLU A 36 -19.03 -14.75 -1.62
CA GLU A 36 -20.02 -15.83 -1.73
C GLU A 36 -20.19 -16.59 -0.41
N LYS A 37 -19.07 -17.00 0.21
CA LYS A 37 -19.06 -17.68 1.49
C LYS A 37 -19.63 -16.81 2.62
N TYR A 38 -19.29 -15.52 2.64
CA TYR A 38 -19.86 -14.58 3.61
C TYR A 38 -21.39 -14.54 3.52
N LEU A 39 -21.96 -14.50 2.32
CA LEU A 39 -23.41 -14.50 2.14
C LEU A 39 -24.03 -15.83 2.60
N GLU A 40 -23.43 -16.97 2.25
CA GLU A 40 -23.88 -18.29 2.70
C GLU A 40 -23.89 -18.39 4.25
N ASP A 41 -22.79 -17.99 4.89
CA ASP A 41 -22.64 -18.00 6.35
C ASP A 41 -23.67 -17.09 7.07
N ASN A 42 -24.20 -16.08 6.37
CA ASN A 42 -25.21 -15.13 6.89
C ASN A 42 -26.64 -15.40 6.37
N GLY A 43 -26.85 -16.47 5.59
CA GLY A 43 -28.17 -16.84 5.07
C GLY A 43 -28.70 -15.91 3.98
N GLU A 44 -27.82 -15.22 3.27
CA GLU A 44 -28.16 -14.29 2.19
C GLU A 44 -28.09 -14.96 0.80
N ASN A 45 -28.90 -14.47 -0.14
CA ASN A 45 -28.98 -15.02 -1.49
C ASN A 45 -28.04 -14.29 -2.44
N LEU A 46 -27.00 -14.97 -2.93
CA LEU A 46 -26.02 -14.43 -3.90
C LEU A 46 -26.67 -13.78 -5.12
N LYS A 47 -27.86 -14.23 -5.56
CA LYS A 47 -28.57 -13.67 -6.73
C LYS A 47 -29.06 -12.24 -6.53
N GLU A 48 -29.09 -11.74 -5.29
CA GLU A 48 -29.47 -10.36 -4.96
C GLU A 48 -28.30 -9.38 -5.16
N TYR A 49 -27.11 -9.91 -5.46
CA TYR A 49 -25.89 -9.14 -5.60
C TYR A 49 -25.34 -9.25 -7.03
N GLU A 50 -24.96 -8.11 -7.60
CA GLU A 50 -24.32 -8.01 -8.91
C GLU A 50 -22.89 -7.47 -8.78
N GLY A 51 -22.03 -7.79 -9.75
CA GLY A 51 -20.67 -7.23 -9.86
C GLY A 51 -19.60 -7.87 -8.96
N TYR A 52 -19.96 -8.79 -8.06
CA TYR A 52 -18.97 -9.53 -7.24
C TYR A 52 -18.02 -10.39 -8.08
N ASP A 53 -18.40 -10.76 -9.30
CA ASP A 53 -17.55 -11.46 -10.28
C ASP A 53 -16.35 -10.63 -10.75
N GLN A 54 -16.39 -9.31 -10.53
CA GLN A 54 -15.31 -8.38 -10.84
C GLN A 54 -14.29 -8.25 -9.72
N PHE A 55 -14.55 -8.83 -8.54
CA PHE A 55 -13.60 -8.79 -7.44
C PHE A 55 -12.27 -9.46 -7.80
N LEU A 56 -11.19 -8.96 -7.20
CA LEU A 56 -9.84 -9.40 -7.50
C LEU A 56 -9.62 -10.85 -7.08
N ASP A 57 -8.87 -11.59 -7.89
CA ASP A 57 -8.32 -12.88 -7.49
C ASP A 57 -6.86 -12.66 -7.10
N LEU A 58 -6.60 -12.60 -5.79
CA LEU A 58 -5.27 -12.37 -5.25
C LEU A 58 -4.64 -13.66 -4.70
N THR A 59 -5.20 -14.84 -5.00
CA THR A 59 -4.65 -16.13 -4.55
C THR A 59 -3.25 -16.42 -5.07
N LYS A 60 -2.82 -15.72 -6.12
CA LYS A 60 -1.49 -15.80 -6.75
C LYS A 60 -0.60 -14.61 -6.43
N ALA A 61 -0.93 -13.80 -5.43
CA ALA A 61 -0.01 -12.78 -4.95
C ALA A 61 1.32 -13.41 -4.51
N ASP A 62 2.42 -12.70 -4.72
CA ASP A 62 3.75 -13.19 -4.33
C ASP A 62 3.96 -13.12 -2.81
N PHE A 63 3.30 -12.16 -2.16
CA PHE A 63 3.31 -11.97 -0.71
C PHE A 63 1.97 -11.44 -0.20
N GLU A 64 1.74 -11.59 1.10
CA GLU A 64 0.68 -10.87 1.80
C GLU A 64 1.16 -10.20 3.08
N TRP A 65 0.47 -9.17 3.57
CA TRP A 65 0.82 -8.51 4.83
C TRP A 65 -0.19 -8.73 5.96
N SER A 66 -1.27 -9.48 5.72
CA SER A 66 -2.15 -9.89 6.81
C SER A 66 -1.37 -10.72 7.83
N PRO A 67 -1.67 -10.60 9.14
CA PRO A 67 -1.06 -11.48 10.12
C PRO A 67 -1.40 -12.95 9.83
N SER A 68 -0.45 -13.86 10.01
CA SER A 68 -0.67 -15.31 9.84
C SER A 68 -1.76 -15.91 10.75
N THR A 69 -2.16 -15.18 11.79
CA THR A 69 -3.27 -15.53 12.69
C THR A 69 -4.63 -15.00 12.22
N ASP A 70 -4.68 -14.19 11.16
CA ASP A 70 -5.93 -13.69 10.59
C ASP A 70 -6.68 -14.83 9.89
N LYS A 71 -8.01 -14.88 10.09
CA LYS A 71 -8.88 -15.90 9.50
C LYS A 71 -8.86 -15.91 7.97
N ASN A 72 -8.50 -14.77 7.35
CA ASN A 72 -8.46 -14.58 5.91
C ASN A 72 -7.03 -14.68 5.34
N ASN A 73 -6.02 -14.99 6.15
CA ASN A 73 -4.67 -15.25 5.68
C ASN A 73 -4.64 -16.48 4.76
N ASN A 74 -3.82 -16.44 3.70
CA ASN A 74 -3.64 -17.56 2.79
C ASN A 74 -2.31 -18.27 3.10
N PRO A 75 -2.32 -19.46 3.73
CA PRO A 75 -1.10 -20.14 4.15
C PRO A 75 -0.18 -20.59 3.00
N ASN A 76 -0.64 -20.48 1.74
CA ASN A 76 0.17 -20.80 0.57
C ASN A 76 0.93 -19.58 0.01
N VAL A 77 0.66 -18.37 0.52
CA VAL A 77 1.31 -17.13 0.13
C VAL A 77 2.25 -16.69 1.26
N PRO A 78 3.53 -16.41 0.99
CA PRO A 78 4.46 -15.97 2.03
C PRO A 78 4.05 -14.64 2.69
N ASP A 79 4.06 -14.61 4.02
CA ASP A 79 3.77 -13.39 4.78
C ASP A 79 4.97 -12.42 4.79
N LEU A 80 4.67 -11.13 4.62
CA LEU A 80 5.54 -10.06 5.05
C LEU A 80 5.58 -9.98 6.58
N MET A 81 6.74 -9.65 7.11
CA MET A 81 6.95 -9.58 8.56
C MET A 81 6.97 -8.12 9.03
N PRO A 82 6.21 -7.75 10.06
CA PRO A 82 6.33 -6.40 10.61
C PRO A 82 7.72 -6.22 11.23
N ILE A 83 8.29 -5.01 11.13
CA ILE A 83 9.59 -4.73 11.74
C ILE A 83 9.58 -4.91 13.27
N SER A 84 8.40 -4.73 13.86
CA SER A 84 8.07 -4.97 15.27
C SER A 84 6.55 -5.15 15.37
N SER A 85 6.06 -5.93 16.34
CA SER A 85 4.62 -6.24 16.49
C SER A 85 3.71 -5.00 16.48
N GLY A 86 4.10 -3.90 17.15
CA GLY A 86 3.33 -2.65 17.18
C GLY A 86 3.39 -1.79 15.90
N ARG A 87 3.99 -2.30 14.82
CA ARG A 87 4.19 -1.58 13.54
C ARG A 87 3.75 -2.39 12.32
N ALA A 88 2.86 -3.36 12.52
CA ALA A 88 2.21 -4.05 11.40
C ALA A 88 1.34 -3.08 10.57
N MET A 89 1.28 -3.32 9.27
CA MET A 89 0.36 -2.63 8.38
C MET A 89 -1.01 -3.30 8.49
N ALA A 90 -2.06 -2.52 8.76
CA ALA A 90 -3.43 -3.04 8.81
C ALA A 90 -4.17 -2.76 7.49
N THR A 91 -4.17 -1.49 7.06
CA THR A 91 -4.80 -1.04 5.83
C THR A 91 -3.93 0.04 5.17
N VAL A 92 -4.19 0.27 3.87
CA VAL A 92 -3.73 1.48 3.19
C VAL A 92 -4.81 2.54 3.38
N ALA A 93 -4.48 3.62 4.08
CA ALA A 93 -5.42 4.72 4.33
C ALA A 93 -5.67 5.55 3.06
N GLU A 94 -6.80 6.27 3.02
CA GLU A 94 -7.16 7.14 1.89
C GLU A 94 -6.20 8.33 1.70
N ALA A 95 -5.49 8.72 2.77
CA ALA A 95 -4.46 9.73 2.78
C ALA A 95 -3.19 9.16 3.45
N VAL A 96 -2.22 8.72 2.64
CA VAL A 96 -1.02 8.03 3.13
C VAL A 96 0.15 8.13 2.15
N GLY A 97 1.37 8.20 2.68
CA GLY A 97 2.58 7.95 1.91
C GLY A 97 2.95 6.47 1.96
N LEU A 98 3.14 5.84 0.81
CA LEU A 98 3.68 4.48 0.68
C LEU A 98 5.10 4.56 0.12
N ALA A 99 6.02 3.78 0.69
CA ALA A 99 7.41 3.78 0.26
C ALA A 99 7.98 2.37 0.24
N LEU A 100 8.73 2.04 -0.81
CA LEU A 100 9.62 0.90 -0.85
C LEU A 100 10.98 1.34 -0.33
N VAL A 101 11.46 0.69 0.73
CA VAL A 101 12.66 1.14 1.44
C VAL A 101 13.67 0.01 1.59
N ARG A 102 14.93 0.28 1.24
CA ARG A 102 16.05 -0.57 1.61
C ARG A 102 16.51 -0.23 3.02
N LEU A 103 15.90 -0.88 4.00
CA LEU A 103 16.14 -0.60 5.42
C LEU A 103 17.63 -0.63 5.77
N PRO A 104 18.15 0.37 6.51
CA PRO A 104 19.56 0.42 6.89
C PRO A 104 19.91 -0.51 8.06
N TRP A 105 18.93 -1.23 8.60
CA TRP A 105 19.05 -2.11 9.75
C TRP A 105 18.25 -3.40 9.53
N SER A 106 18.57 -4.43 10.32
CA SER A 106 17.76 -5.66 10.38
C SER A 106 16.62 -5.53 11.40
N PRO A 107 15.58 -6.39 11.34
CA PRO A 107 14.56 -6.45 12.40
C PRO A 107 15.16 -6.69 13.80
N ALA A 108 16.18 -7.54 13.91
CA ALA A 108 16.86 -7.79 15.18
C ALA A 108 17.56 -6.52 15.70
N THR A 109 18.22 -5.77 14.82
CA THR A 109 18.85 -4.48 15.17
C THR A 109 17.80 -3.44 15.57
N PHE A 110 16.68 -3.36 14.83
CA PHE A 110 15.59 -2.45 15.16
C PHE A 110 14.96 -2.77 16.52
N ALA A 111 14.80 -4.05 16.86
CA ALA A 111 14.32 -4.47 18.16
C ALA A 111 15.26 -4.07 19.32
N GLN A 112 16.57 -3.97 19.07
CA GLN A 112 17.50 -3.42 20.07
C GLN A 112 17.31 -1.91 20.24
N PHE A 113 17.07 -1.18 19.15
CA PHE A 113 16.78 0.26 19.21
C PHE A 113 15.54 0.58 20.02
N ALA A 114 14.49 -0.22 19.88
CA ALA A 114 13.24 -0.06 20.61
C ALA A 114 13.36 -0.30 22.14
N LYS A 115 14.44 -0.96 22.59
CA LYS A 115 14.70 -1.23 24.01
C LYS A 115 15.59 -0.18 24.68
N ARG A 116 16.20 0.73 23.92
CA ARG A 116 17.10 1.74 24.47
C ARG A 116 16.31 2.85 25.15
N ASP A 117 16.73 3.20 26.35
CA ASP A 117 16.30 4.42 27.03
C ASP A 117 17.19 5.62 26.64
N ALA A 118 16.84 6.81 27.13
CA ALA A 118 17.56 8.04 26.82
C ALA A 118 19.03 8.02 27.24
N GLU A 119 19.38 7.33 28.33
CA GLU A 119 20.77 7.26 28.82
C GLU A 119 21.61 6.28 28.01
N ALA A 120 21.03 5.14 27.63
CA ALA A 120 21.64 4.19 26.71
C ALA A 120 21.88 4.82 25.33
N ASP A 121 20.95 5.66 24.86
CA ASP A 121 21.09 6.37 23.58
C ASP A 121 22.21 7.40 23.60
N LYS A 122 22.37 8.17 24.68
CA LYS A 122 23.49 9.13 24.84
C LYS A 122 24.86 8.45 24.79
N LYS A 123 24.97 7.22 25.29
CA LYS A 123 26.23 6.45 25.34
C LYS A 123 26.52 5.67 24.06
N SER A 124 25.53 5.51 23.18
CA SER A 124 25.67 4.71 21.97
C SER A 124 26.45 5.44 20.87
N LYS A 125 27.32 4.71 20.18
CA LYS A 125 27.99 5.21 18.96
C LYS A 125 27.07 5.19 17.74
N VAL A 126 25.93 4.50 17.81
CA VAL A 126 24.96 4.37 16.73
C VAL A 126 23.68 5.11 17.11
N LYS A 127 23.34 6.14 16.32
CA LYS A 127 22.13 6.96 16.51
C LYS A 127 20.89 6.06 16.51
N ASN A 128 19.97 6.30 17.44
CA ASN A 128 18.66 5.65 17.44
C ASN A 128 17.78 6.25 16.34
N PRO A 129 17.26 5.45 15.40
CA PRO A 129 16.33 5.94 14.39
C PRO A 129 14.91 6.12 14.94
N ILE A 130 14.62 5.71 16.17
CA ILE A 130 13.29 5.87 16.77
C ILE A 130 13.29 7.16 17.57
N HIS A 131 12.36 8.06 17.24
CA HIS A 131 12.25 9.38 17.85
C HIS A 131 10.87 9.57 18.47
N TYR A 132 10.86 10.03 19.72
CA TYR A 132 9.64 10.52 20.36
C TYR A 132 9.39 11.96 19.93
N ILE A 133 8.23 12.20 19.34
CA ILE A 133 7.79 13.53 18.91
C ILE A 133 6.69 13.96 19.88
N ASN A 134 7.02 14.98 20.67
CA ASN A 134 6.04 15.68 21.49
C ASN A 134 5.21 16.60 20.59
N VAL A 135 3.89 16.43 20.61
CA VAL A 135 2.96 17.23 19.83
C VAL A 135 2.31 18.24 20.76
N THR A 136 2.53 19.51 20.47
CA THR A 136 2.04 20.63 21.29
C THR A 136 0.62 21.08 20.94
N ASN A 137 -0.04 20.44 19.97
CA ASN A 137 -1.42 20.76 19.58
C ASN A 137 -2.45 19.85 20.26
N THR A 138 -3.71 20.28 20.30
CA THR A 138 -4.81 19.58 20.99
C THR A 138 -5.44 18.43 20.21
N HIS A 139 -5.05 18.21 18.95
CA HIS A 139 -5.72 17.29 18.03
C HIS A 139 -4.94 15.99 17.79
N LEU A 140 -3.67 15.94 18.19
CA LEU A 140 -2.80 14.79 17.99
C LEU A 140 -2.07 14.47 19.29
N LYS A 141 -1.99 13.19 19.62
CA LYS A 141 -1.16 12.71 20.74
C LYS A 141 0.30 12.65 20.30
N ASP A 142 1.21 12.74 21.28
CA ASP A 142 2.62 12.40 21.09
C ASP A 142 2.77 11.03 20.40
N PHE A 143 3.80 10.88 19.57
CA PHE A 143 4.00 9.66 18.80
C PHE A 143 5.47 9.33 18.55
N LEU A 144 5.72 8.06 18.24
CA LEU A 144 7.04 7.55 17.87
C LEU A 144 7.21 7.52 16.34
N ALA A 145 8.13 8.33 15.82
CA ALA A 145 8.55 8.29 14.43
C ALA A 145 9.78 7.38 14.24
N VAL A 146 9.92 6.84 13.04
CA VAL A 146 11.13 6.12 12.60
C VAL A 146 11.79 6.95 11.51
N GLU A 147 13.02 7.40 11.76
CA GLU A 147 13.85 8.10 10.79
C GLU A 147 14.35 7.11 9.74
N ILE A 148 13.97 7.35 8.48
CA ILE A 148 14.49 6.67 7.30
C ILE A 148 15.29 7.67 6.49
N PRO A 149 16.60 7.47 6.28
CA PRO A 149 17.38 8.33 5.41
C PRO A 149 16.82 8.31 3.99
N PHE A 150 16.69 9.47 3.35
CA PHE A 150 16.10 9.57 2.01
C PHE A 150 16.83 8.71 0.96
N ASN A 151 18.15 8.56 1.06
CA ASN A 151 18.93 7.69 0.15
C ASN A 151 18.67 6.18 0.34
N LYS A 152 17.80 5.79 1.26
CA LYS A 152 17.33 4.41 1.46
C LYS A 152 15.94 4.17 0.88
N VAL A 153 15.22 5.22 0.49
CA VAL A 153 13.96 5.09 -0.22
C VAL A 153 14.27 4.74 -1.66
N VAL A 154 13.69 3.64 -2.14
CA VAL A 154 13.85 3.16 -3.52
C VAL A 154 12.83 3.85 -4.41
N ASP A 155 11.59 3.91 -3.94
CA ASP A 155 10.46 4.54 -4.62
C ASP A 155 9.41 4.90 -3.57
N CYS A 156 8.58 5.90 -3.84
CA CYS A 156 7.44 6.24 -3.00
C CYS A 156 6.32 6.90 -3.79
N MET A 157 5.11 6.82 -3.22
CA MET A 157 3.95 7.53 -3.73
C MET A 157 3.12 8.09 -2.60
N THR A 158 2.40 9.17 -2.91
CA THR A 158 1.50 9.85 -1.98
C THR A 158 0.07 9.67 -2.45
N ILE A 159 -0.70 8.89 -1.69
CA ILE A 159 -2.14 8.70 -1.90
C ILE A 159 -2.88 9.78 -1.14
N CYS A 160 -3.76 10.51 -1.82
CA CYS A 160 -4.55 11.58 -1.21
C CYS A 160 -5.76 11.94 -2.09
N PRO A 161 -6.93 12.27 -1.50
CA PRO A 161 -8.07 12.82 -2.25
C PRO A 161 -7.68 14.05 -3.09
N ARG A 162 -8.28 14.22 -4.27
CA ARG A 162 -7.86 15.25 -5.23
C ARG A 162 -8.31 16.68 -4.90
N LYS A 163 -9.35 16.87 -4.09
CA LYS A 163 -9.97 18.18 -3.78
C LYS A 163 -9.77 18.68 -2.35
N ARG A 164 -9.40 17.81 -1.40
CA ARG A 164 -9.18 18.19 0.02
C ARG A 164 -7.93 17.54 0.60
N PHE A 165 -7.33 18.25 1.56
CA PHE A 165 -6.14 17.82 2.31
C PHE A 165 -4.91 17.49 1.48
N GLN A 166 -4.42 18.44 0.69
CA GLN A 166 -3.16 18.30 -0.03
C GLN A 166 -2.03 17.95 0.95
N MET A 167 -1.62 16.67 0.99
CA MET A 167 -0.39 16.29 1.64
C MET A 167 0.71 17.15 1.03
N ARG A 168 1.44 17.88 1.89
CA ARG A 168 2.46 18.80 1.40
C ARG A 168 3.49 17.99 0.61
N PRO A 169 3.77 18.38 -0.64
CA PRO A 169 4.84 17.78 -1.42
C PRO A 169 6.12 17.68 -0.60
N SER A 170 6.79 16.53 -0.72
CA SER A 170 8.05 16.27 -0.06
C SER A 170 9.19 16.27 -1.07
N LYS A 171 10.43 16.15 -0.58
CA LYS A 171 11.58 15.95 -1.47
C LYS A 171 11.53 14.62 -2.23
N LEU A 172 10.84 13.63 -1.68
CA LEU A 172 10.73 12.28 -2.23
C LEU A 172 9.56 12.14 -3.22
N ASP A 173 8.53 12.97 -3.07
CA ASP A 173 7.36 12.97 -3.94
C ASP A 173 6.77 14.38 -4.01
N LYS A 174 6.77 14.94 -5.22
CA LYS A 174 6.41 16.33 -5.50
C LYS A 174 4.90 16.51 -5.69
N GLY A 175 4.13 15.42 -5.68
CA GLY A 175 2.69 15.46 -5.87
C GLY A 175 1.97 14.37 -5.09
N PHE A 176 0.71 14.19 -5.45
CA PHE A 176 -0.16 13.17 -4.89
C PHE A 176 -1.23 12.78 -5.92
N LEU A 177 -1.85 11.61 -5.73
CA LEU A 177 -3.00 11.20 -6.52
C LEU A 177 -3.90 10.30 -5.68
N GLY A 178 -5.20 10.30 -5.97
CA GLY A 178 -6.17 9.43 -5.33
C GLY A 178 -7.24 9.02 -6.34
N VAL A 179 -7.81 7.83 -6.15
CA VAL A 179 -8.97 7.39 -6.96
C VAL A 179 -10.19 8.27 -6.67
N ASN A 180 -10.29 8.76 -5.44
CA ASN A 180 -11.32 9.64 -4.94
C ASN A 180 -10.98 11.14 -5.11
N GLU A 181 -12.04 11.94 -5.23
CA GLU A 181 -11.97 13.40 -5.29
C GLU A 181 -11.99 14.00 -3.88
N GLU A 182 -12.88 13.51 -3.01
CA GLU A 182 -13.06 13.94 -1.61
C GLU A 182 -12.86 12.75 -0.67
N ASP A 183 -12.82 12.98 0.65
CA ASP A 183 -12.72 11.91 1.66
C ASP A 183 -13.89 10.92 1.53
N PHE A 184 -13.62 9.61 1.68
CA PHE A 184 -14.65 8.57 1.58
C PHE A 184 -15.80 8.77 2.58
N SER A 185 -15.55 9.37 3.74
CA SER A 185 -16.59 9.70 4.72
C SER A 185 -17.64 10.69 4.20
N SER A 186 -17.34 11.41 3.12
CA SER A 186 -18.26 12.35 2.47
C SER A 186 -19.06 11.73 1.33
N TYR A 187 -18.73 10.50 0.93
CA TYR A 187 -19.34 9.84 -0.21
C TYR A 187 -20.70 9.24 0.15
N ASN A 188 -21.69 9.42 -0.73
CA ASN A 188 -22.90 8.62 -0.73
C ASN A 188 -22.68 7.32 -1.52
N ASN A 189 -23.67 6.42 -1.50
CA ASN A 189 -23.60 5.13 -2.20
C ASN A 189 -23.37 5.27 -3.71
N GLU A 190 -23.87 6.33 -4.35
CA GLU A 190 -23.63 6.53 -5.78
C GLU A 190 -22.18 6.94 -6.07
N ASN A 191 -21.60 7.82 -5.25
CA ASN A 191 -20.24 8.30 -5.44
C ASN A 191 -19.19 7.26 -5.08
N ILE A 192 -19.44 6.40 -4.09
CA ILE A 192 -18.51 5.30 -3.77
C ILE A 192 -18.41 4.32 -4.93
N LEU A 193 -19.54 3.97 -5.57
CA LEU A 193 -19.55 3.06 -6.73
C LEU A 193 -18.74 3.59 -7.92
N LYS A 194 -18.57 4.92 -8.06
CA LYS A 194 -17.77 5.52 -9.15
C LYS A 194 -16.26 5.27 -8.99
N VAL A 195 -15.79 4.97 -7.79
CA VAL A 195 -14.36 4.82 -7.48
C VAL A 195 -13.98 3.43 -6.99
N MET A 196 -14.96 2.61 -6.59
CA MET A 196 -14.74 1.19 -6.29
C MET A 196 -14.22 0.45 -7.52
N GLY A 197 -13.24 -0.44 -7.31
CA GLY A 197 -12.61 -1.19 -8.39
C GLY A 197 -11.58 -0.40 -9.22
N LEU A 198 -11.34 0.88 -8.90
CA LEU A 198 -10.23 1.64 -9.47
C LEU A 198 -8.93 1.43 -8.66
N SER A 199 -7.80 1.62 -9.31
CA SER A 199 -6.48 1.62 -8.71
C SER A 199 -5.61 2.74 -9.27
N LEU A 200 -4.58 3.10 -8.51
CA LEU A 200 -3.49 3.93 -9.00
C LEU A 200 -2.49 3.04 -9.71
N GLN A 201 -2.22 3.31 -10.98
CA GLN A 201 -1.26 2.56 -11.80
C GLN A 201 -0.20 3.52 -12.31
N ARG A 202 1.07 3.10 -12.23
CA ARG A 202 2.18 3.90 -12.77
C ARG A 202 2.08 3.89 -14.29
N LYS A 203 2.19 5.07 -14.89
CA LYS A 203 2.13 5.24 -16.35
C LYS A 203 3.31 4.52 -17.00
N PHE A 204 3.07 3.98 -18.18
CA PHE A 204 4.09 3.37 -19.02
C PHE A 204 4.21 4.18 -20.32
N ASP A 205 5.38 4.72 -20.61
CA ASP A 205 5.60 5.61 -21.76
C ASP A 205 5.92 4.87 -23.08
N GLY A 206 5.84 3.53 -23.06
CA GLY A 206 6.23 2.65 -24.16
C GLY A 206 7.65 2.11 -24.07
N LYS A 207 8.50 2.68 -23.19
CA LYS A 207 9.88 2.23 -22.93
C LYS A 207 10.07 1.77 -21.50
N GLY A 208 9.41 2.43 -20.55
CA GLY A 208 9.51 2.14 -19.13
C GLY A 208 8.35 2.74 -18.35
N PHE A 209 8.33 2.42 -17.05
CA PHE A 209 7.45 3.12 -16.13
C PHE A 209 7.95 4.55 -15.91
N VAL A 210 7.03 5.51 -15.98
CA VAL A 210 7.32 6.92 -15.74
C VAL A 210 7.61 7.12 -14.26
N ASP A 211 8.73 7.77 -13.96
CA ASP A 211 9.14 8.09 -12.60
C ASP A 211 9.86 9.45 -12.59
N THR A 212 9.18 10.46 -12.07
CA THR A 212 9.67 11.84 -11.98
C THR A 212 9.67 12.36 -10.54
N ASP A 213 9.60 11.43 -9.58
CA ASP A 213 9.35 11.67 -8.16
C ASP A 213 8.09 12.55 -7.96
N ASN A 214 7.02 12.27 -8.71
CA ASN A 214 5.79 13.05 -8.65
C ASN A 214 4.56 12.18 -8.95
N THR A 215 3.89 11.74 -7.90
CA THR A 215 2.72 10.85 -8.01
C THR A 215 1.63 11.42 -8.93
N THR A 216 1.44 12.73 -8.97
CA THR A 216 0.43 13.37 -9.83
C THR A 216 0.70 13.15 -11.32
N THR A 217 1.97 13.15 -11.72
CA THR A 217 2.36 12.98 -13.13
C THR A 217 2.68 11.54 -13.47
N ASP A 218 3.20 10.77 -12.52
CA ASP A 218 3.73 9.43 -12.74
C ASP A 218 2.64 8.36 -12.73
N PHE A 219 1.52 8.62 -12.06
CA PHE A 219 0.40 7.68 -11.93
C PHE A 219 -0.85 8.16 -12.65
N GLU A 220 -1.72 7.21 -12.93
CA GLU A 220 -3.06 7.41 -13.47
C GLU A 220 -4.06 6.51 -12.73
N VAL A 221 -5.33 6.92 -12.75
CA VAL A 221 -6.43 6.13 -12.22
C VAL A 221 -6.95 5.22 -13.31
N LYS A 222 -6.92 3.90 -13.07
CA LYS A 222 -7.38 2.87 -14.01
C LYS A 222 -8.18 1.80 -13.27
N PRO A 223 -9.06 1.03 -13.95
CA PRO A 223 -9.63 -0.18 -13.36
C PRO A 223 -8.53 -1.11 -12.85
N ALA A 224 -8.72 -1.68 -11.67
CA ALA A 224 -7.76 -2.58 -11.07
C ALA A 224 -7.50 -3.78 -12.01
N SER A 225 -6.24 -3.93 -12.43
CA SER A 225 -5.84 -4.83 -13.51
C SER A 225 -5.48 -6.25 -13.05
N LEU A 226 -5.41 -6.48 -11.74
CA LEU A 226 -5.38 -7.83 -11.15
C LEU A 226 -6.77 -8.47 -11.07
N SER A 227 -7.79 -7.81 -11.65
CA SER A 227 -9.14 -8.34 -11.73
C SER A 227 -9.22 -9.50 -12.72
N ARG A 228 -10.20 -10.38 -12.49
CA ARG A 228 -10.40 -11.65 -13.21
C ARG A 228 -10.62 -11.48 -14.72
N LYS A 229 -10.94 -10.27 -15.18
CA LYS A 229 -11.15 -9.95 -16.59
C LYS A 229 -9.95 -9.15 -17.09
N ALA A 230 -9.27 -9.67 -18.12
CA ALA A 230 -8.34 -8.85 -18.88
C ALA A 230 -9.06 -7.57 -19.31
N ALA A 231 -8.55 -6.40 -18.91
CA ALA A 231 -9.05 -5.13 -19.41
C ALA A 231 -9.07 -5.23 -20.94
N THR A 232 -10.24 -5.07 -21.53
CA THR A 232 -10.35 -5.00 -22.99
C THR A 232 -9.45 -3.85 -23.43
N PRO A 233 -8.47 -4.06 -24.33
CA PRO A 233 -7.60 -2.99 -24.75
C PRO A 233 -8.47 -1.83 -25.27
N GLU A 234 -8.29 -0.62 -24.72
CA GLU A 234 -8.89 0.56 -25.33
C GLU A 234 -8.45 0.60 -26.79
N LYS A 235 -9.45 0.53 -27.68
CA LYS A 235 -9.23 0.66 -29.12
C LYS A 235 -8.58 2.04 -29.33
N PRO A 236 -7.41 2.15 -29.98
CA PRO A 236 -6.80 3.44 -30.27
C PRO A 236 -7.83 4.31 -30.98
N ALA A 237 -8.03 5.55 -30.51
CA ALA A 237 -8.90 6.51 -31.16
C ALA A 237 -8.53 6.58 -32.65
N GLU A 238 -9.53 6.33 -33.52
CA GLU A 238 -9.34 6.45 -34.97
C GLU A 238 -8.86 7.87 -35.27
N LYS A 239 -7.72 7.96 -35.97
CA LYS A 239 -7.20 9.24 -36.46
C LYS A 239 -8.29 9.92 -37.30
N PRO A 240 -8.53 11.23 -37.11
CA PRO A 240 -9.48 11.94 -37.96
C PRO A 240 -9.04 11.80 -39.42
N ALA A 241 -9.99 11.42 -40.27
CA ALA A 241 -9.82 11.34 -41.70
C ALA A 241 -9.36 12.71 -42.24
N LYS A 242 -8.33 12.68 -43.09
CA LYS A 242 -7.84 13.85 -43.83
C LYS A 242 -8.80 14.23 -44.96
#